data_AF-A0A2A4J0R5-F1
#
_entry.id   AF-A0A2A4J0R5-F1
#
_cell.length_a   1.000
_cell.length_b   1.000
_cell.length_c   1.000
_cell.angle_alpha   90.00
_cell.angle_beta   90.00
_cell.angle_gamma   90.00
#
_symmetry.space_group_name_H-M   'P 1'
#
loop_
_entity.id
_entity.type
_entity.pdbx_description
1 polymer ?
#
loop_
_entity_poly.entity_id
_entity_poly.type
_entity_poly.pdbx_seq_one_letter_code
_entity_poly.pdbx_strand_id
1 'polypeptide(L)'
;SGENLRAARRLYASESIPRIEAHGIANPRVPNARTILAATQRLLDHGQFRTPNHAQGSGRPRMAVDFEDEILAFLERDPRTSTYDAARRFGVSQYAVWKLLNTSGLHPYHFQPVQKLHDPDPASRRELC
;
A
#
# COMPACT_ATOMS: atom_id res chain seq x y z
N SER A 1 9.87 38.88 -14.80
CA SER A 1 9.96 37.41 -14.66
C SER A 1 8.68 36.65 -15.06
N GLY A 2 7.47 37.21 -14.94
CA GLY A 2 6.21 36.48 -15.23
C GLY A 2 5.77 36.37 -16.70
N GLU A 3 6.43 37.07 -17.63
CA GLU A 3 6.04 37.10 -19.05
C GLU A 3 6.35 35.78 -19.77
N ASN A 4 7.53 35.21 -19.52
CA ASN A 4 7.94 33.91 -20.07
C ASN A 4 6.98 32.79 -19.63
N LEU A 5 6.46 32.86 -18.40
CA LEU A 5 5.47 31.92 -17.86
C LEU A 5 4.13 32.03 -18.61
N ARG A 6 3.68 33.26 -18.90
CA ARG A 6 2.46 33.48 -19.70
C ARG A 6 2.66 33.05 -21.15
N ALA A 7 3.83 33.27 -21.73
CA ALA A 7 4.19 32.80 -23.07
C ALA A 7 4.17 31.27 -23.16
N ALA A 8 4.76 30.55 -22.20
CA ALA A 8 4.74 29.09 -22.16
C ALA A 8 3.31 28.52 -22.13
N ARG A 9 2.41 29.13 -21.35
CA ARG A 9 0.99 28.73 -21.32
C ARG A 9 0.29 28.98 -22.66
N ARG A 10 0.59 30.10 -23.34
CA ARG A 10 0.04 30.41 -24.68
C ARG A 10 0.47 29.37 -25.70
N LEU A 11 1.76 29.02 -25.76
CA LEU A 11 2.29 28.00 -26.67
C LEU A 11 1.66 26.62 -26.40
N TYR A 12 1.53 26.24 -25.13
CA TYR A 12 0.85 24.99 -24.78
C TYR A 12 -0.60 24.97 -25.28
N ALA A 13 -1.33 26.07 -25.09
CA ALA A 13 -2.71 26.19 -25.54
C ALA A 13 -2.84 26.16 -27.08
N SER A 14 -1.93 26.80 -27.81
CA SER A 14 -2.00 26.87 -29.28
C SER A 14 -1.50 25.60 -29.98
N GLU A 15 -0.48 24.94 -29.44
CA GLU A 15 0.22 23.84 -30.15
C GLU A 15 -0.09 22.46 -29.56
N SER A 16 -0.17 22.35 -28.23
CA SER A 16 -0.33 21.05 -27.57
C SER A 16 -1.79 20.61 -27.50
N ILE A 17 -2.72 21.54 -27.27
CA ILE A 17 -4.16 21.22 -27.16
C ILE A 17 -4.72 20.61 -28.45
N PRO A 18 -4.50 21.17 -29.66
CA PRO A 18 -5.02 20.57 -30.88
C PRO A 18 -4.48 19.16 -31.14
N ARG A 19 -3.19 18.91 -30.80
CA ARG A 19 -2.59 17.58 -30.89
C ARG A 19 -3.24 16.59 -29.93
N ILE A 20 -3.51 17.02 -28.70
CA ILE A 20 -4.14 16.18 -27.68
C ILE A 20 -5.59 15.84 -28.07
N GLU A 21 -6.32 16.81 -28.61
CA GLU A 21 -7.67 16.61 -29.14
C GLU A 21 -7.67 15.62 -30.32
N ALA A 22 -6.69 15.74 -31.23
CA ALA A 22 -6.51 14.78 -32.34
C ALA A 22 -6.21 13.35 -31.85
N HIS A 23 -5.64 13.19 -30.66
CA HIS A 23 -5.42 11.89 -30.01
C HIS A 23 -6.63 11.37 -29.20
N GLY A 24 -7.80 12.03 -29.32
CA GLY A 24 -9.06 11.54 -28.75
C GLY A 24 -9.34 11.97 -27.32
N ILE A 25 -8.54 12.88 -26.75
CA ILE A 25 -8.81 13.46 -25.44
C ILE A 25 -9.71 14.68 -25.63
N ALA A 26 -11.00 14.53 -25.32
CA ALA A 26 -11.95 15.63 -25.36
C ALA A 26 -11.69 16.65 -24.23
N ASN A 27 -11.74 17.94 -24.56
CA ASN A 27 -11.61 19.07 -23.62
C ASN A 27 -10.37 19.00 -22.69
N PRO A 28 -9.15 18.96 -23.25
CA PRO A 28 -7.93 18.92 -22.45
C PRO A 28 -7.77 20.21 -21.64
N ARG A 29 -7.50 20.06 -20.34
CA ARG A 29 -7.26 21.19 -19.44
C ARG A 29 -5.88 21.79 -19.70
N VAL A 30 -5.80 23.11 -19.89
CA VAL A 30 -4.52 23.83 -20.00
C VAL A 30 -3.86 23.98 -18.62
N PRO A 31 -2.70 23.36 -18.38
CA PRO A 31 -1.99 23.45 -17.10
C PRO A 31 -1.58 24.89 -16.75
N ASN A 32 -1.42 25.19 -15.46
CA ASN A 32 -0.90 26.49 -15.03
C ASN A 32 0.56 26.63 -15.47
N ALA A 33 1.02 27.86 -15.72
CA ALA A 33 2.39 28.16 -16.12
C ALA A 33 3.43 27.64 -15.10
N ARG A 34 3.11 27.67 -13.79
CA ARG A 34 3.94 27.03 -12.76
C ARG A 34 4.06 25.52 -12.93
N THR A 35 2.98 24.85 -13.31
CA THR A 35 2.97 23.41 -13.58
C THR A 35 3.84 23.08 -14.79
N ILE A 36 3.76 23.88 -15.87
CA ILE A 36 4.60 23.73 -17.06
C ILE A 36 6.07 23.87 -16.67
N LEU A 37 6.43 24.95 -15.95
CA LEU A 37 7.80 25.18 -15.50
C LEU A 37 8.32 24.04 -14.61
N ALA A 38 7.53 23.59 -13.63
CA ALA A 38 7.93 22.51 -12.74
C ALA A 38 8.14 21.20 -13.50
N ALA A 39 7.28 20.89 -14.48
CA ALA A 39 7.42 19.72 -15.32
C ALA A 39 8.67 19.79 -16.21
N THR A 40 8.95 20.95 -16.82
CA THR A 40 10.16 21.13 -17.65
C THR A 40 11.42 21.06 -16.80
N GLN A 41 11.44 21.72 -15.64
CA GLN A 41 12.59 21.69 -14.73
C GLN A 41 12.86 20.26 -14.27
N ARG A 42 11.82 19.51 -13.92
CA ARG A 42 11.95 18.11 -13.52
C ARG A 42 12.51 17.21 -14.63
N LEU A 43 12.11 17.45 -15.87
CA LEU A 43 12.64 16.73 -17.02
C LEU A 43 14.13 17.04 -17.23
N LEU A 44 14.55 18.29 -17.04
CA LEU A 44 15.96 18.68 -17.14
C LEU A 44 16.79 18.08 -15.99
N ASP A 45 16.26 18.09 -14.77
CA ASP A 45 17.00 17.64 -13.58
C ASP A 45 17.12 16.11 -13.50
N HIS A 46 16.08 15.39 -13.93
CA HIS A 46 15.95 13.94 -13.67
C HIS A 46 15.64 13.10 -14.91
N GLY A 47 15.40 13.70 -16.08
CA GLY A 47 15.05 12.97 -17.31
C GLY A 47 13.67 12.28 -17.28
N GLN A 48 12.84 12.54 -16.27
CA GLN A 48 11.55 11.88 -16.10
C GLN A 48 10.51 12.77 -15.40
N PHE A 49 9.24 12.60 -15.77
CA PHE A 49 8.13 13.35 -15.15
C PHE A 49 7.68 12.79 -13.80
N ARG A 50 7.94 11.51 -13.52
CA ARG A 50 7.53 10.87 -12.26
C ARG A 50 8.55 11.14 -11.17
N THR A 51 8.07 11.33 -9.94
CA THR A 51 8.96 11.28 -8.76
C THR A 51 9.30 9.83 -8.46
N PRO A 52 10.58 9.45 -8.46
CA PRO A 52 10.96 8.07 -8.22
C PRO A 52 10.57 7.68 -6.80
N ASN A 53 10.26 6.40 -6.59
CA ASN A 53 9.69 5.91 -5.33
C ASN A 53 10.53 6.26 -4.09
N HIS A 54 11.86 6.38 -4.23
CA HIS A 54 12.76 6.77 -3.13
C HIS A 54 12.72 8.28 -2.79
N ALA A 55 12.25 9.13 -3.71
CA ALA A 55 12.07 10.56 -3.51
C ALA A 55 10.59 10.94 -3.26
N GLN A 56 9.67 9.99 -3.43
CA GLN A 56 8.33 10.11 -2.85
C GLN A 56 8.53 10.09 -1.34
N GLY A 57 8.07 11.13 -0.64
CA GLY A 57 8.17 11.17 0.82
C GLY A 57 7.66 9.85 1.41
N SER A 58 8.42 9.29 2.36
CA SER A 58 7.94 8.20 3.19
C SER A 58 6.54 8.57 3.67
N GLY A 59 5.55 7.72 3.38
CA GLY A 59 4.17 7.98 3.78
C GLY A 59 4.02 8.00 5.31
N ARG A 60 2.86 7.56 5.81
CA ARG A 60 2.72 7.38 7.26
C ARG A 60 3.87 6.49 7.78
N PRO A 61 4.63 6.92 8.82
CA PRO A 61 5.71 6.11 9.36
C PRO A 61 5.21 4.71 9.68
N ARG A 62 6.00 3.71 9.28
CA ARG A 62 5.71 2.32 9.61
C ARG A 62 5.79 2.15 11.12
N MET A 63 5.08 1.14 11.62
CA MET A 63 5.25 0.68 12.99
C MET A 63 6.72 0.28 13.20
N ALA A 64 7.26 0.48 14.41
CA ALA A 64 8.61 0.04 14.71
C ALA A 64 8.69 -1.49 14.59
N VAL A 65 9.77 -2.02 14.01
CA VAL A 65 9.93 -3.46 13.74
C VAL A 65 9.77 -4.29 15.01
N ASP A 66 10.42 -3.88 16.10
CA ASP A 66 10.33 -4.56 17.40
C ASP A 66 8.88 -4.66 17.91
N PHE A 67 8.06 -3.65 17.62
CA PHE A 67 6.67 -3.61 18.02
C PHE A 67 5.77 -4.45 17.09
N GLU A 68 6.11 -4.54 15.80
CA GLU A 68 5.48 -5.49 14.88
C GLU A 68 5.72 -6.94 15.38
N ASP A 69 6.95 -7.28 15.74
CA ASP A 69 7.33 -8.61 16.23
C ASP A 69 6.60 -8.98 17.53
N GLU A 70 6.42 -8.02 18.45
CA GLU A 70 5.69 -8.24 19.71
C GLU A 70 4.21 -8.61 19.45
N ILE A 71 3.56 -7.92 18.51
CA ILE A 71 2.17 -8.19 18.12
C ILE A 71 2.07 -9.57 17.45
N LEU A 72 3.02 -9.92 16.57
CA LEU A 72 3.05 -11.21 15.89
C LEU A 72 3.25 -12.36 16.87
N ALA A 73 4.24 -12.25 17.77
CA ALA A 73 4.52 -13.26 18.79
C ALA A 73 3.32 -13.47 19.75
N PHE A 74 2.56 -12.42 20.02
CA PHE A 74 1.32 -12.52 20.81
C PHE A 74 0.24 -13.32 20.07
N LEU A 75 0.03 -13.05 18.78
CA LEU A 75 -0.96 -13.74 17.95
C LEU A 75 -0.58 -15.20 17.66
N GLU A 76 0.72 -15.50 17.52
CA GLU A 76 1.22 -16.86 17.38
C GLU A 76 1.02 -17.69 18.66
N ARG A 77 1.20 -17.07 19.83
CA ARG A 77 1.03 -17.74 21.12
C ARG A 77 -0.44 -18.11 21.39
N ASP A 78 -1.37 -17.25 20.98
CA ASP A 78 -2.80 -17.51 21.10
C ASP A 78 -3.54 -17.18 19.78
N PRO A 79 -3.58 -18.14 18.83
CA PRO A 79 -4.22 -17.96 17.53
C PRO A 79 -5.73 -17.73 17.58
N ARG A 80 -6.36 -17.89 18.74
CA ARG A 80 -7.79 -17.60 18.93
C ARG A 80 -8.07 -16.13 19.19
N THR A 81 -7.02 -15.35 19.47
CA THR A 81 -7.17 -13.92 19.74
C THR A 81 -7.64 -13.20 18.48
N SER A 82 -8.69 -12.38 18.61
CA SER A 82 -9.17 -11.58 17.49
C SER A 82 -8.19 -10.45 17.18
N THR A 83 -8.17 -9.99 15.92
CA THR A 83 -7.41 -8.78 15.54
C THR A 83 -7.83 -7.54 16.32
N TYR A 84 -9.08 -7.49 16.77
CA TYR A 84 -9.61 -6.42 17.60
C TYR A 84 -9.05 -6.46 19.03
N ASP A 85 -8.99 -7.64 19.65
CA ASP A 85 -8.46 -7.80 21.01
C ASP A 85 -6.95 -7.53 21.05
N ALA A 86 -6.21 -8.00 20.04
CA ALA A 86 -4.80 -7.65 19.86
C ALA A 86 -4.63 -6.13 19.70
N ALA A 87 -5.45 -5.49 18.86
CA ALA A 87 -5.38 -4.04 18.67
C ALA A 87 -5.64 -3.26 19.97
N ARG A 88 -6.63 -3.70 20.75
CA ARG A 88 -6.93 -3.12 22.06
C ARG A 88 -5.78 -3.31 23.06
N ARG A 89 -5.12 -4.48 23.05
CA ARG A 89 -3.97 -4.78 23.91
C ARG A 89 -2.77 -3.88 23.61
N PHE A 90 -2.48 -3.67 22.32
CA PHE A 90 -1.30 -2.92 21.87
C PHE A 90 -1.58 -1.44 21.58
N GLY A 91 -2.81 -0.95 21.79
CA GLY A 91 -3.16 0.46 21.58
C GLY A 91 -3.07 0.91 20.12
N VAL A 92 -3.26 0.01 19.17
CA VAL A 92 -3.21 0.27 17.73
C VAL A 92 -4.58 0.15 17.09
N SER A 93 -4.72 0.54 15.83
CA SER A 93 -5.97 0.28 15.10
C SER A 93 -6.10 -1.19 14.73
N GLN A 94 -7.32 -1.71 14.72
CA GLN A 94 -7.60 -3.08 14.26
C GLN A 94 -7.11 -3.32 12.83
N TYR A 95 -7.21 -2.31 11.95
CA TYR A 95 -6.66 -2.36 10.60
C TYR A 95 -5.13 -2.53 10.58
N ALA A 96 -4.40 -1.90 11.51
CA ALA A 96 -2.94 -2.06 11.58
C ALA A 96 -2.55 -3.50 11.88
N VAL A 97 -3.22 -4.14 12.84
CA VAL A 97 -3.00 -5.56 13.20
C VAL A 97 -3.38 -6.47 12.04
N TRP A 98 -4.53 -6.26 11.40
CA TRP A 98 -4.94 -7.04 10.24
C TRP A 98 -3.96 -6.89 9.07
N LYS A 99 -3.49 -5.68 8.79
CA LYS A 99 -2.51 -5.42 7.74
C LYS A 99 -1.16 -6.08 8.06
N LEU A 100 -0.72 -6.00 9.31
CA LEU A 100 0.50 -6.64 9.78
C LEU A 100 0.43 -8.16 9.56
N LEU A 101 -0.62 -8.81 10.06
CA LEU A 101 -0.84 -10.25 9.84
C LEU A 101 -0.76 -10.66 8.37
N ASN A 102 -1.50 -9.97 7.49
CA ASN A 102 -1.49 -10.30 6.06
C ASN A 102 -0.14 -10.04 5.38
N THR A 103 0.58 -8.97 5.79
CA THR A 103 1.90 -8.65 5.22
C THR A 103 2.94 -9.69 5.66
N SER A 104 2.81 -10.22 6.88
CA SER A 104 3.66 -11.28 7.42
C SER A 104 3.26 -12.69 6.95
N GLY A 105 2.23 -12.82 6.09
CA GLY A 105 1.77 -14.11 5.58
C GLY A 105 1.04 -14.98 6.61
N LEU A 106 0.62 -14.39 7.74
CA LEU A 106 -0.11 -15.09 8.79
C LEU A 106 -1.61 -14.90 8.59
N HIS A 107 -2.36 -16.00 8.52
CA HIS A 107 -3.81 -15.94 8.40
C HIS A 107 -4.46 -15.86 9.78
N PRO A 108 -5.37 -14.90 10.02
CA PRO A 108 -6.30 -14.99 11.14
C PRO A 108 -7.07 -16.31 10.96
N TYR A 109 -7.12 -17.16 11.99
CA TYR A 109 -7.64 -18.55 11.97
C TYR A 109 -6.63 -19.65 11.56
N HIS A 110 -5.66 -19.95 12.44
CA HIS A 110 -5.02 -21.27 12.48
C HIS A 110 -5.51 -22.08 13.70
N PHE A 111 -6.74 -22.58 13.60
CA PHE A 111 -7.26 -23.61 14.51
C PHE A 111 -7.15 -24.99 13.86
N GLN A 112 -6.35 -25.91 14.42
CA GLN A 112 -6.44 -27.39 14.31
C GLN A 112 -5.73 -28.01 15.54
N PRO A 113 -6.24 -29.06 16.22
CA PRO A 113 -6.89 -30.26 15.66
C PRO A 113 -8.24 -30.65 16.33
N VAL A 114 -9.13 -31.29 15.57
CA VAL A 114 -10.39 -31.85 16.10
C VAL A 114 -10.26 -33.29 16.60
N GLN A 115 -9.08 -33.94 16.50
CA GLN A 115 -8.84 -35.20 17.23
C GLN A 115 -7.40 -35.27 17.71
N LYS A 116 -7.19 -35.22 19.04
CA LYS A 116 -5.98 -35.80 19.61
C LYS A 116 -6.16 -37.31 19.49
N LEU A 117 -5.52 -37.91 18.48
CA LEU A 117 -5.37 -39.36 18.43
C LEU A 117 -4.65 -39.77 19.71
N HIS A 118 -5.34 -40.49 20.59
CA HIS A 118 -4.67 -41.19 21.68
C HIS A 118 -4.08 -42.48 21.12
N ASP A 119 -2.97 -42.98 21.68
CA ASP A 119 -2.29 -44.20 21.21
C ASP A 119 -3.19 -45.41 20.86
N PRO A 120 -4.35 -45.66 21.50
CA PRO A 120 -5.26 -46.73 21.08
C PRO A 120 -6.18 -46.42 19.88
N ASP A 121 -6.39 -45.15 19.50
CA ASP A 121 -7.33 -44.75 18.44
C ASP A 121 -7.04 -45.34 17.04
N PRO A 122 -5.78 -45.55 16.60
CA PRO A 122 -5.50 -46.09 15.27
C PRO A 122 -6.01 -47.52 15.07
N ALA A 123 -6.03 -48.33 16.13
CA ALA A 123 -6.47 -49.72 16.08
C ALA A 123 -8.00 -49.80 15.97
N SER A 124 -8.72 -49.08 16.83
CA SER A 124 -10.19 -49.10 16.88
C SER A 124 -10.86 -48.58 15.60
N ARG A 125 -10.20 -47.72 14.83
CA ARG A 125 -10.73 -47.20 13.57
C ARG A 125 -10.58 -48.14 12.39
N ARG A 126 -9.64 -49.07 12.44
CA ARG A 126 -9.45 -50.09 11.38
C ARG A 126 -10.49 -51.21 11.44
N GLU A 127 -11.12 -51.42 12.59
CA GLU A 127 -12.15 -52.44 12.78
C GLU A 127 -13.55 -51.97 12.36
N LEU A 128 -13.77 -50.66 12.22
CA LEU A 128 -15.08 -50.07 11.97
C LEU A 128 -15.35 -49.73 10.49
N CYS A 129 -14.38 -49.97 9.59
CA CYS A 129 -14.48 -49.78 8.14
C CYS A 129 -14.31 -51.12 7.42
#